data_AF-A0A1F3WSL6-F1
#
_entry.id   AF-A0A1F3WSL6-F1
#
_cell.length_a   1.000
_cell.length_b   1.000
_cell.length_c   1.000
_cell.angle_alpha   90.00
_cell.angle_beta   90.00
_cell.angle_gamma   90.00
#
_symmetry.space_group_name_H-M   'P 1'
#
loop_
_entity.id
_entity.type
_entity.pdbx_description
1 polymer ?
#
loop_
_entity_poly.entity_id
_entity_poly.type
_entity_poly.pdbx_seq_one_letter_code
_entity_poly.pdbx_strand_id
1 'polypeptide(L)'
;MGLIEAADLLVDFLKYIQENKVTDYENVISASSMSSDIATLALLKMEALNEIVPNFPHHHSRLVIHFDANVWGANLPYSSLLQIYSGYLNPSMNTIDLQTSYLRTYLFATMEQKATQELLRYHPAASIGNLEYFSPILTKTVIPKTHARRLNFYSNLNLYQNSLTNTANNNHQYIAALPRSPRHVAISLGKYKDENNVNQDGTNFVGAGDLWVSGVDHILRAAKHSTSPELLFRRHAISPGFTSAHHNIYVKEMLPIDNASGSFFSGIGNILFVSILTYRNEFAFPIPSIYMIDNPMFSHKSVVTALAINPDLWSPQHTMTLDLQTLGLMYRNVSELSLDVKSTDVGYPNLGRPNDHFSVTPFEAIYVDDQPDQHIRLDKSDYITELVEFINGEVEPSWLYLQNSRVGTQVLPPKEYRIKRQALTAIVTGYQVTHQTDPGNYMVEANGVANLQAGELVELMPGTEFKSGSDVWVHILYEGCTGGKAAEMGDNQTNELNEFPELHRAAPPARENLDQTSVVVYPNPSKGFIAVACSENSALQSVDIYTISGNLVYTCRDLKENQHKVPIQLEKGTYVVNVGLEEGISHHKLIVL
;
A
#
# COMPACT_ATOMS: atom_id res chain seq x y z
N MET A 1 -21.43 9.98 -8.58
CA MET A 1 -20.91 8.59 -8.51
C MET A 1 -20.60 8.27 -7.06
N GLY A 2 -20.93 7.08 -6.57
CA GLY A 2 -20.55 6.59 -5.23
C GLY A 2 -19.29 5.72 -5.30
N LEU A 3 -18.86 5.18 -4.15
CA LEU A 3 -17.73 4.26 -4.05
C LEU A 3 -18.04 2.93 -4.76
N ILE A 4 -19.27 2.44 -4.68
CA ILE A 4 -19.68 1.19 -5.33
C ILE A 4 -19.60 1.34 -6.85
N GLU A 5 -20.15 2.42 -7.42
CA GLU A 5 -20.07 2.64 -8.87
C GLU A 5 -18.64 2.94 -9.33
N ALA A 6 -17.82 3.59 -8.50
CA ALA A 6 -16.40 3.78 -8.80
C ALA A 6 -15.61 2.47 -8.78
N ALA A 7 -15.95 1.53 -7.88
CA ALA A 7 -15.36 0.21 -7.86
C ALA A 7 -15.72 -0.57 -9.14
N ASP A 8 -16.95 -0.45 -9.62
CA ASP A 8 -17.36 -1.06 -10.91
C ASP A 8 -16.56 -0.51 -12.09
N LEU A 9 -16.34 0.81 -12.13
CA LEU A 9 -15.47 1.40 -13.15
C LEU A 9 -14.02 0.91 -13.03
N LEU A 10 -13.49 0.76 -11.82
CA LEU A 10 -12.15 0.21 -11.62
C LEU A 10 -12.07 -1.25 -12.06
N VAL A 11 -13.11 -2.06 -11.83
CA VAL A 11 -13.20 -3.43 -12.36
C VAL A 11 -13.09 -3.42 -13.89
N ASP A 12 -13.84 -2.54 -14.57
CA ASP A 12 -13.80 -2.47 -16.03
C ASP A 12 -12.46 -1.94 -16.54
N PHE A 13 -11.84 -1.00 -15.84
CA PHE A 13 -10.49 -0.53 -16.14
C PHE A 13 -9.44 -1.64 -15.98
N LEU A 14 -9.53 -2.45 -14.93
CA LEU A 14 -8.60 -3.57 -14.71
C LEU A 14 -8.77 -4.65 -15.78
N LYS A 15 -9.99 -4.94 -16.22
CA LYS A 15 -10.24 -5.82 -17.38
C LYS A 15 -9.60 -5.27 -18.64
N TYR A 16 -9.81 -3.98 -18.93
CA TYR A 16 -9.19 -3.32 -20.06
C TYR A 16 -7.66 -3.43 -20.03
N ILE A 17 -7.04 -3.17 -18.87
CA ILE A 17 -5.59 -3.34 -18.70
C ILE A 17 -5.17 -4.77 -19.03
N GLN A 18 -5.88 -5.77 -18.54
CA GLN A 18 -5.51 -7.18 -18.76
C GLN A 18 -5.66 -7.60 -20.22
N GLU A 19 -6.72 -7.14 -20.90
CA GLU A 19 -6.93 -7.40 -22.31
C GLU A 19 -5.87 -6.75 -23.21
N ASN A 20 -5.26 -5.65 -22.75
CA ASN A 20 -4.28 -4.87 -23.49
C ASN A 20 -2.84 -5.03 -22.97
N LYS A 21 -2.63 -5.89 -21.96
CA LYS A 21 -1.30 -6.12 -21.40
C LYS A 21 -0.44 -6.90 -22.39
N VAL A 22 0.70 -6.31 -22.73
CA VAL A 22 1.71 -6.95 -23.61
C VAL A 22 2.59 -7.94 -22.82
N THR A 23 2.53 -7.90 -21.49
CA THR A 23 3.43 -8.64 -20.59
C THR A 23 2.65 -9.25 -19.42
N ASP A 24 3.21 -10.31 -18.83
CA ASP A 24 2.64 -11.01 -17.68
C ASP A 24 2.96 -10.33 -16.32
N TYR A 25 3.40 -9.06 -16.31
CA TYR A 25 3.59 -8.34 -15.05
C TYR A 25 2.25 -8.18 -14.33
N GLU A 26 2.23 -8.46 -13.03
CA GLU A 26 1.07 -8.18 -12.20
C GLU A 26 1.00 -6.70 -11.81
N ASN A 27 -0.22 -6.18 -11.70
CA ASN A 27 -0.49 -4.81 -11.31
C ASN A 27 0.01 -4.53 -9.88
N VAL A 28 0.56 -3.34 -9.70
CA VAL A 28 0.71 -2.70 -8.39
C VAL A 28 -0.33 -1.58 -8.31
N ILE A 29 -1.12 -1.57 -7.25
CA ILE A 29 -2.15 -0.56 -7.05
C ILE A 29 -1.76 0.29 -5.84
N SER A 30 -1.51 1.57 -6.06
CA SER A 30 -1.42 2.55 -4.99
C SER A 30 -2.76 3.26 -4.84
N ALA A 31 -3.30 3.27 -3.63
CA ALA A 31 -4.62 3.81 -3.35
C ALA A 31 -4.60 4.63 -2.07
N SER A 32 -4.93 5.91 -2.18
CA SER A 32 -5.04 6.85 -1.06
C SER A 32 -6.48 7.12 -0.63
N SER A 33 -6.72 7.11 0.68
CA SER A 33 -7.96 7.54 1.32
C SER A 33 -9.18 6.82 0.73
N MET A 34 -10.10 7.53 0.07
CA MET A 34 -11.31 6.95 -0.53
C MET A 34 -11.00 5.88 -1.59
N SER A 35 -9.88 6.02 -2.31
CA SER A 35 -9.53 5.06 -3.37
C SER A 35 -9.09 3.71 -2.81
N SER A 36 -8.64 3.63 -1.55
CA SER A 36 -8.30 2.36 -0.89
C SER A 36 -9.55 1.48 -0.71
N ASP A 37 -10.68 2.09 -0.33
CA ASP A 37 -11.97 1.42 -0.22
C ASP A 37 -12.49 0.95 -1.60
N ILE A 38 -12.30 1.79 -2.62
CA ILE A 38 -12.68 1.47 -4.01
C ILE A 38 -11.85 0.30 -4.55
N ALA A 39 -10.52 0.33 -4.38
CA ALA A 39 -9.62 -0.73 -4.80
C ALA A 39 -9.95 -2.04 -4.08
N THR A 40 -10.13 -2.00 -2.76
CA THR A 40 -10.53 -3.16 -1.96
C THR A 40 -11.81 -3.81 -2.49
N LEU A 41 -12.87 -3.01 -2.70
CA LEU A 41 -14.14 -3.54 -3.20
C LEU A 41 -14.02 -4.08 -4.63
N ALA A 42 -13.33 -3.37 -5.53
CA ALA A 42 -13.16 -3.78 -6.91
C ALA A 42 -12.42 -5.13 -7.02
N LEU A 43 -11.32 -5.28 -6.27
CA LEU A 43 -10.51 -6.50 -6.28
C LEU A 43 -11.27 -7.68 -5.65
N LEU A 44 -11.91 -7.49 -4.49
CA LEU A 44 -12.78 -8.52 -3.87
C LEU A 44 -13.89 -8.96 -4.83
N LYS A 45 -14.52 -8.01 -5.51
CA LYS A 45 -15.55 -8.30 -6.51
C LYS A 45 -14.98 -9.12 -7.66
N MET A 46 -13.79 -8.80 -8.17
CA MET A 46 -13.17 -9.57 -9.25
C MET A 46 -12.77 -10.98 -8.82
N GLU A 47 -12.22 -11.16 -7.61
CA GLU A 47 -11.91 -12.49 -7.06
C GLU A 47 -13.18 -13.34 -6.92
N ALA A 48 -14.23 -12.77 -6.31
CA ALA A 48 -15.51 -13.45 -6.13
C ALA A 48 -16.16 -13.83 -7.47
N LEU A 49 -16.19 -12.90 -8.43
CA LEU A 49 -16.75 -13.15 -9.75
C LEU A 49 -15.92 -14.15 -10.55
N ASN A 50 -14.60 -14.20 -10.36
CA ASN A 50 -13.75 -15.20 -11.01
C ASN A 50 -14.09 -16.64 -10.56
N GLU A 51 -14.50 -16.84 -9.30
CA GLU A 51 -14.92 -18.15 -8.77
C GLU A 51 -16.33 -18.56 -9.24
N ILE A 52 -17.28 -17.61 -9.35
CA ILE A 52 -18.70 -17.94 -9.59
C ILE A 52 -19.15 -17.74 -11.04
N VAL A 53 -18.47 -16.88 -11.81
CA VAL A 53 -18.83 -16.57 -13.20
C VAL A 53 -17.82 -17.23 -14.16
N PRO A 54 -18.27 -18.14 -15.04
CA PRO A 54 -17.41 -18.74 -16.05
C PRO A 54 -16.69 -17.67 -16.87
N ASN A 55 -15.39 -17.87 -17.11
CA ASN A 55 -14.54 -16.97 -17.90
C ASN A 55 -14.41 -15.52 -17.40
N PHE A 56 -14.91 -15.19 -16.20
CA PHE A 56 -14.63 -13.87 -15.64
C PHE A 56 -13.13 -13.74 -15.35
N PRO A 57 -12.46 -12.64 -15.73
CA PRO A 57 -11.01 -12.48 -15.58
C PRO A 57 -10.62 -12.12 -14.13
N HIS A 58 -9.45 -12.60 -13.70
CA HIS A 58 -8.88 -12.26 -12.40
C HIS A 58 -8.19 -10.89 -12.44
N HIS A 59 -8.15 -10.10 -11.37
CA HIS A 59 -7.61 -8.73 -11.36
C HIS A 59 -6.09 -8.61 -11.62
N HIS A 60 -5.35 -9.71 -11.55
CA HIS A 60 -3.91 -9.82 -11.90
C HIS A 60 -3.04 -8.77 -11.18
N SER A 61 -3.27 -8.58 -9.88
CA SER A 61 -2.59 -7.60 -9.04
C SER A 61 -1.85 -8.32 -7.91
N ARG A 62 -0.61 -7.91 -7.65
CA ARG A 62 0.27 -8.55 -6.65
C ARG A 62 0.44 -7.74 -5.37
N LEU A 63 0.22 -6.43 -5.42
CA LEU A 63 0.47 -5.51 -4.32
C LEU A 63 -0.58 -4.40 -4.34
N VAL A 64 -1.15 -4.14 -3.17
CA VAL A 64 -1.96 -2.95 -2.92
C VAL A 64 -1.33 -2.15 -1.79
N ILE A 65 -0.94 -0.92 -2.11
CA ILE A 65 -0.37 0.06 -1.19
C ILE A 65 -1.50 0.99 -0.74
N HIS A 66 -1.81 0.96 0.54
CA HIS A 66 -2.89 1.72 1.14
C HIS A 66 -2.36 2.96 1.85
N PHE A 67 -2.55 4.14 1.27
CA PHE A 67 -2.23 5.41 1.92
C PHE A 67 -3.42 5.88 2.74
N ASP A 68 -3.29 5.87 4.07
CA ASP A 68 -4.31 6.31 5.00
C ASP A 68 -5.70 5.73 4.64
N ALA A 69 -5.82 4.40 4.66
CA ALA A 69 -7.04 3.68 4.24
C ALA A 69 -8.27 4.04 5.09
N ASN A 70 -9.44 4.14 4.48
CA ASN A 70 -10.69 4.46 5.18
C ASN A 70 -11.47 3.22 5.63
N VAL A 71 -10.80 2.15 6.08
CA VAL A 71 -11.45 0.87 6.43
C VAL A 71 -12.62 1.07 7.39
N TRP A 72 -12.44 1.89 8.43
CA TRP A 72 -13.48 2.20 9.42
C TRP A 72 -14.41 3.36 9.05
N GLY A 73 -14.22 3.96 7.87
CA GLY A 73 -14.89 5.16 7.37
C GLY A 73 -13.97 6.39 7.42
N ALA A 74 -14.12 7.30 6.46
CA ALA A 74 -13.40 8.56 6.47
C ALA A 74 -13.91 9.48 7.57
N ASN A 75 -13.02 10.38 7.94
CA ASN A 75 -12.98 10.88 9.28
C ASN A 75 -12.91 12.41 9.26
N LEU A 76 -13.88 13.00 8.53
CA LEU A 76 -14.05 14.43 8.48
C LEU A 76 -14.67 14.96 9.77
N PRO A 77 -14.15 16.08 10.31
CA PRO A 77 -14.71 16.88 11.38
C PRO A 77 -16.23 16.89 11.51
N TYR A 78 -16.81 16.11 12.44
CA TYR A 78 -18.27 16.03 12.54
C TYR A 78 -18.91 17.38 12.85
N SER A 79 -18.29 18.24 13.67
CA SER A 79 -18.81 19.59 13.94
C SER A 79 -18.79 20.51 12.72
N SER A 80 -17.86 20.34 11.78
CA SER A 80 -17.89 21.02 10.48
C SER A 80 -19.01 20.50 9.59
N LEU A 81 -19.28 19.19 9.61
CA LEU A 81 -20.43 18.63 8.88
C LEU A 81 -21.74 19.19 9.45
N LEU A 82 -21.87 19.28 10.78
CA LEU A 82 -23.00 19.94 11.45
C LEU A 82 -23.14 21.41 11.03
N GLN A 83 -22.01 22.14 10.93
CA GLN A 83 -21.99 23.52 10.47
C GLN A 83 -22.53 23.66 9.05
N ILE A 84 -22.14 22.76 8.13
CA ILE A 84 -22.61 22.77 6.74
C ILE A 84 -24.14 22.61 6.67
N TYR A 85 -24.69 21.60 7.35
CA TYR A 85 -26.14 21.37 7.42
C TYR A 85 -26.88 22.55 8.05
N SER A 86 -26.42 22.99 9.21
CA SER A 86 -27.03 24.09 9.95
C SER A 86 -27.03 25.39 9.14
N GLY A 87 -25.88 25.76 8.56
CA GLY A 87 -25.72 27.02 7.87
C GLY A 87 -26.45 27.06 6.52
N TYR A 88 -26.52 25.93 5.80
CA TYR A 88 -27.30 25.84 4.56
C TYR A 88 -28.81 25.95 4.81
N LEU A 89 -29.33 25.23 5.81
CA LEU A 89 -30.77 25.17 6.08
C LEU A 89 -31.29 26.37 6.88
N ASN A 90 -30.45 27.00 7.71
CA ASN A 90 -30.78 28.21 8.46
C ASN A 90 -29.74 29.32 8.24
N PRO A 91 -29.68 29.92 7.04
CA PRO A 91 -28.64 30.89 6.68
C PRO A 91 -28.78 32.21 7.45
N SER A 92 -27.66 32.80 7.86
CA SER A 92 -27.67 34.11 8.55
C SER A 92 -27.87 35.31 7.61
N MET A 93 -28.36 36.45 8.14
CA MET A 93 -28.59 37.71 7.42
C MET A 93 -27.32 38.28 6.76
N ASN A 94 -26.14 38.04 7.34
CA ASN A 94 -24.88 38.60 6.88
C ASN A 94 -24.27 37.83 5.69
N THR A 95 -24.95 36.80 5.17
CA THR A 95 -24.44 35.91 4.10
C THR A 95 -25.05 36.17 2.72
N ILE A 96 -25.59 37.37 2.48
CA ILE A 96 -26.19 37.76 1.17
C ILE A 96 -25.11 38.13 0.12
N ASP A 97 -23.87 37.66 0.28
CA ASP A 97 -22.86 37.74 -0.77
C ASP A 97 -22.95 36.50 -1.68
N LEU A 98 -23.03 36.73 -2.99
CA LEU A 98 -23.12 35.72 -4.06
C LEU A 98 -22.04 34.63 -3.91
N GLN A 99 -20.82 35.00 -3.51
CA GLN A 99 -19.72 34.04 -3.35
C GLN A 99 -19.96 33.07 -2.18
N THR A 100 -20.41 33.58 -1.03
CA THR A 100 -20.68 32.75 0.16
C THR A 100 -21.91 31.85 -0.05
N SER A 101 -22.93 32.34 -0.77
CA SER A 101 -24.11 31.53 -1.10
C SER A 101 -23.78 30.37 -2.04
N TYR A 102 -22.89 30.57 -3.02
CA TYR A 102 -22.42 29.51 -3.90
C TYR A 102 -21.66 28.43 -3.11
N LEU A 103 -20.65 28.82 -2.31
CA LEU A 103 -19.85 27.89 -1.53
C LEU A 103 -20.70 27.08 -0.55
N ARG A 104 -21.65 27.72 0.13
CA ARG A 104 -22.59 27.05 1.04
C ARG A 104 -23.41 25.97 0.33
N THR A 105 -23.94 26.30 -0.85
CA THR A 105 -24.72 25.37 -1.67
C THR A 105 -23.86 24.22 -2.17
N TYR A 106 -22.63 24.51 -2.61
CA TYR A 106 -21.66 23.51 -3.04
C TYR A 106 -21.28 22.54 -1.92
N LEU A 107 -20.96 23.04 -0.72
CA LEU A 107 -20.63 22.22 0.44
C LEU A 107 -21.79 21.31 0.84
N PHE A 108 -23.01 21.86 0.91
CA PHE A 108 -24.20 21.05 1.21
C PHE A 108 -24.48 20.01 0.12
N ALA A 109 -24.40 20.38 -1.16
CA ALA A 109 -24.57 19.45 -2.26
C ALA A 109 -23.52 18.32 -2.21
N THR A 110 -22.29 18.61 -1.79
CA THR A 110 -21.22 17.61 -1.60
C THR A 110 -21.55 16.62 -0.49
N MET A 111 -22.19 17.07 0.60
CA MET A 111 -22.68 16.17 1.67
C MET A 111 -23.78 15.22 1.19
N GLU A 112 -24.61 15.67 0.25
CA GLU A 112 -25.68 14.85 -0.34
C GLU A 112 -25.20 13.92 -1.46
N GLN A 113 -23.93 14.01 -1.87
CA GLN A 113 -23.37 13.08 -2.86
C GLN A 113 -23.26 11.66 -2.29
N LYS A 114 -23.53 10.67 -3.16
CA LYS A 114 -23.39 9.25 -2.84
C LYS A 114 -22.01 8.92 -2.26
N ALA A 115 -20.94 9.42 -2.88
CA ALA A 115 -19.56 9.17 -2.44
C ALA A 115 -19.35 9.59 -0.98
N THR A 116 -19.72 10.82 -0.63
CA THR A 116 -19.60 11.34 0.74
C THR A 116 -20.38 10.48 1.74
N GLN A 117 -21.62 10.12 1.39
CA GLN A 117 -22.48 9.25 2.22
C GLN A 117 -21.96 7.81 2.35
N GLU A 118 -21.21 7.32 1.38
CA GLU A 118 -20.58 5.99 1.35
C GLU A 118 -19.17 5.99 1.95
N LEU A 119 -18.60 7.16 2.19
CA LEU A 119 -17.23 7.32 2.67
C LEU A 119 -17.19 7.61 4.17
N LEU A 120 -18.05 8.52 4.66
CA LEU A 120 -17.95 9.06 6.02
C LEU A 120 -18.30 8.05 7.12
N ARG A 121 -17.53 8.09 8.22
CA ARG A 121 -17.83 7.41 9.48
C ARG A 121 -19.08 7.99 10.15
N TYR A 122 -19.17 9.31 10.25
CA TYR A 122 -20.28 9.99 10.90
C TYR A 122 -20.96 10.92 9.92
N HIS A 123 -22.29 10.86 9.88
CA HIS A 123 -23.09 11.69 8.97
C HIS A 123 -24.22 12.40 9.71
N PRO A 124 -24.33 13.75 9.61
CA PRO A 124 -25.36 14.51 10.30
C PRO A 124 -26.79 14.04 10.00
N ALA A 125 -27.08 13.79 8.72
CA ALA A 125 -28.39 13.28 8.28
C ALA A 125 -28.78 11.94 8.93
N ALA A 126 -27.81 11.08 9.23
CA ALA A 126 -28.05 9.77 9.83
C ALA A 126 -28.25 9.84 11.36
N SER A 127 -27.64 10.85 12.00
CA SER A 127 -27.65 11.00 13.45
C SER A 127 -28.80 11.85 13.95
N ILE A 128 -29.17 12.89 13.20
CA ILE A 128 -30.15 13.91 13.57
C ILE A 128 -31.38 13.85 12.67
N GLY A 129 -31.22 13.53 11.38
CA GLY A 129 -32.29 13.56 10.39
C GLY A 129 -32.39 14.93 9.69
N ASN A 130 -32.62 14.91 8.37
CA ASN A 130 -32.65 16.14 7.57
C ASN A 130 -33.78 17.10 7.98
N LEU A 131 -34.93 16.56 8.39
CA LEU A 131 -36.10 17.35 8.78
C LEU A 131 -35.88 18.17 10.06
N GLU A 132 -35.07 17.67 10.98
CA GLU A 132 -34.83 18.36 12.25
C GLU A 132 -33.98 19.62 12.09
N TYR A 133 -33.11 19.65 11.07
CA TYR A 133 -32.33 20.85 10.75
C TYR A 133 -33.14 21.97 10.12
N PHE A 134 -34.39 21.76 9.72
CA PHE A 134 -35.27 22.87 9.33
C PHE A 134 -35.76 23.67 10.54
N SER A 135 -35.64 23.12 11.76
CA SER A 135 -35.97 23.87 12.97
C SER A 135 -34.92 24.95 13.19
N PRO A 136 -35.31 26.23 13.38
CA PRO A 136 -34.37 27.26 13.80
C PRO A 136 -33.92 27.06 15.25
N ILE A 137 -34.59 26.22 16.05
CA ILE A 137 -34.16 25.89 17.41
C ILE A 137 -33.90 24.39 17.48
N LEU A 138 -32.65 24.01 17.67
CA LEU A 138 -32.23 22.62 17.69
C LEU A 138 -31.25 22.40 18.85
N THR A 139 -31.75 21.88 19.96
CA THR A 139 -30.87 21.40 21.05
C THR A 139 -31.06 19.90 21.18
N LYS A 140 -30.01 19.13 20.89
CA LYS A 140 -30.12 17.67 20.83
C LYS A 140 -28.85 17.00 21.33
N THR A 141 -29.03 15.90 22.06
CA THR A 141 -27.97 14.95 22.36
C THR A 141 -28.06 13.79 21.36
N VAL A 142 -26.95 13.45 20.71
CA VAL A 142 -26.89 12.35 19.73
C VAL A 142 -25.73 11.40 19.98
N ILE A 143 -25.93 10.15 19.59
CA ILE A 143 -24.82 9.22 19.33
C ILE A 143 -24.58 9.31 17.81
N PRO A 144 -23.41 9.79 17.35
CA PRO A 144 -23.12 9.88 15.93
C PRO A 144 -23.19 8.52 15.22
N LYS A 145 -23.79 8.48 14.03
CA LYS A 145 -24.02 7.26 13.25
C LYS A 145 -23.48 7.40 11.82
N THR A 146 -23.13 6.26 11.23
CA THR A 146 -22.80 6.15 9.80
C THR A 146 -24.08 6.30 8.98
N HIS A 147 -23.95 6.80 7.75
CA HIS A 147 -25.08 6.81 6.82
C HIS A 147 -25.44 5.39 6.34
N ALA A 148 -26.70 5.16 5.98
CA ALA A 148 -27.16 3.85 5.50
C ALA A 148 -26.42 3.37 4.24
N ARG A 149 -25.96 4.31 3.40
CA ARG A 149 -25.15 3.96 2.22
C ARG A 149 -23.77 3.40 2.58
N ARG A 150 -23.10 3.91 3.62
CA ARG A 150 -21.86 3.30 4.13
C ARG A 150 -22.11 1.88 4.63
N LEU A 151 -23.23 1.64 5.31
CA LEU A 151 -23.61 0.28 5.74
C LEU A 151 -23.84 -0.65 4.54
N ASN A 152 -24.43 -0.14 3.45
CA ASN A 152 -24.57 -0.88 2.20
C ASN A 152 -23.19 -1.19 1.57
N PHE A 153 -22.26 -0.22 1.57
CA PHE A 153 -20.89 -0.45 1.11
C PHE A 153 -20.20 -1.58 1.92
N TYR A 154 -20.28 -1.57 3.26
CA TYR A 154 -19.75 -2.66 4.08
C TYR A 154 -20.45 -4.00 3.82
N SER A 155 -21.75 -3.97 3.56
CA SER A 155 -22.50 -5.18 3.20
C SER A 155 -22.02 -5.76 1.87
N ASN A 156 -21.63 -4.93 0.89
CA ASN A 156 -21.04 -5.39 -0.36
C ASN A 156 -19.65 -6.00 -0.16
N LEU A 157 -18.79 -5.36 0.64
CA LEU A 157 -17.49 -5.93 1.01
C LEU A 157 -17.65 -7.33 1.62
N ASN A 158 -18.52 -7.46 2.62
CA ASN A 158 -18.78 -8.73 3.29
C ASN A 158 -19.43 -9.76 2.37
N LEU A 159 -20.34 -9.35 1.48
CA LEU A 159 -20.96 -10.23 0.49
C LEU A 159 -19.89 -10.90 -0.38
N TYR A 160 -18.99 -10.11 -0.97
CA TYR A 160 -17.95 -10.65 -1.83
C TYR A 160 -16.93 -11.46 -1.05
N GLN A 161 -16.50 -10.99 0.12
CA GLN A 161 -15.60 -11.74 0.99
C GLN A 161 -16.15 -13.13 1.38
N ASN A 162 -17.44 -13.19 1.75
CA ASN A 162 -18.11 -14.43 2.16
C ASN A 162 -18.42 -15.36 0.98
N SER A 163 -18.50 -14.82 -0.24
CA SER A 163 -18.70 -15.63 -1.45
C SER A 163 -17.45 -16.38 -1.91
N LEU A 164 -16.27 -16.04 -1.37
CA LEU A 164 -15.03 -16.73 -1.69
C LEU A 164 -14.97 -18.07 -0.95
N THR A 165 -15.25 -19.15 -1.67
CA THR A 165 -15.80 -20.38 -1.05
C THR A 165 -14.80 -21.35 -0.46
N ASN A 166 -13.54 -21.47 -0.92
CA ASN A 166 -12.52 -22.34 -0.26
C ASN A 166 -11.13 -22.39 -0.93
N THR A 167 -10.78 -21.51 -1.89
CA THR A 167 -9.65 -21.80 -2.80
C THR A 167 -8.27 -21.29 -2.40
N ALA A 168 -8.10 -20.68 -1.21
CA ALA A 168 -6.77 -20.38 -0.67
C ALA A 168 -6.73 -20.64 0.84
N ASN A 169 -5.83 -21.53 1.26
CA ASN A 169 -5.42 -21.77 2.65
C ASN A 169 -4.70 -20.57 3.26
N ASN A 170 -5.30 -19.37 3.20
CA ASN A 170 -4.85 -18.26 4.02
C ASN A 170 -5.81 -18.25 5.20
N ASN A 171 -5.38 -18.88 6.30
CA ASN A 171 -6.06 -18.89 7.62
C ASN A 171 -6.20 -17.48 8.23
N HIS A 172 -5.98 -16.42 7.44
CA HIS A 172 -6.07 -15.05 7.86
C HIS A 172 -7.56 -14.65 7.84
N GLN A 173 -8.23 -14.85 8.97
CA GLN A 173 -9.41 -14.06 9.25
C GLN A 173 -8.94 -12.62 9.49
N TYR A 174 -8.81 -11.86 8.41
CA TYR A 174 -8.56 -10.43 8.51
C TYR A 174 -9.70 -9.79 9.30
N ILE A 175 -9.37 -8.88 10.22
CA ILE A 175 -10.35 -8.06 10.95
C ILE A 175 -11.18 -7.14 10.04
N ALA A 176 -10.77 -6.99 8.78
CA ALA A 176 -11.50 -6.27 7.74
C ALA A 176 -11.44 -7.06 6.42
N ALA A 177 -12.51 -6.98 5.61
CA ALA A 177 -12.55 -7.64 4.31
C ALA A 177 -11.47 -7.06 3.37
N LEU A 178 -10.56 -7.92 2.92
CA LEU A 178 -9.50 -7.59 1.97
C LEU A 178 -9.39 -8.68 0.89
N PRO A 179 -9.01 -8.31 -0.34
CA PRO A 179 -8.64 -9.27 -1.38
C PRO A 179 -7.60 -10.29 -0.90
N ARG A 180 -7.66 -11.52 -1.39
CA ARG A 180 -6.76 -12.60 -0.94
C ARG A 180 -5.48 -12.73 -1.75
N SER A 181 -5.53 -12.33 -3.02
CA SER A 181 -4.46 -12.56 -3.99
C SER A 181 -3.30 -11.58 -3.89
N PRO A 182 -3.50 -10.27 -3.69
CA PRO A 182 -2.41 -9.33 -3.56
C PRO A 182 -1.88 -9.27 -2.12
N ARG A 183 -0.60 -8.92 -1.99
CA ARG A 183 -0.01 -8.43 -0.75
C ARG A 183 -0.60 -7.07 -0.38
N HIS A 184 -0.82 -6.83 0.90
CA HIS A 184 -1.39 -5.60 1.43
C HIS A 184 -0.42 -4.89 2.38
N VAL A 185 -0.02 -3.67 1.99
CA VAL A 185 0.82 -2.80 2.82
C VAL A 185 0.10 -1.49 3.09
N ALA A 186 0.32 -0.91 4.26
CA ALA A 186 -0.31 0.34 4.66
C ALA A 186 0.70 1.41 5.03
N ILE A 187 0.38 2.65 4.69
CA ILE A 187 1.15 3.84 5.00
C ILE A 187 0.21 4.75 5.78
N SER A 188 0.58 5.08 7.01
CA SER A 188 -0.10 6.11 7.78
C SER A 188 0.71 7.40 7.76
N LEU A 189 0.01 8.51 7.53
CA LEU A 189 0.56 9.86 7.68
C LEU A 189 0.32 10.42 9.08
N GLY A 190 -0.24 9.61 9.98
CA GLY A 190 -0.19 9.88 11.40
C GLY A 190 1.20 9.57 11.95
N LYS A 191 1.28 9.45 13.28
CA LYS A 191 2.53 9.12 13.95
C LYS A 191 2.43 7.85 14.78
N TYR A 192 3.56 7.20 14.99
CA TYR A 192 3.59 5.88 15.63
C TYR A 192 3.53 5.93 17.17
N LYS A 193 3.88 7.08 17.79
CA LYS A 193 3.88 7.30 19.27
C LYS A 193 3.51 8.74 19.67
N ASP A 194 3.20 8.94 20.96
CA ASP A 194 2.97 10.23 21.67
C ASP A 194 1.68 11.01 21.33
N GLU A 195 1.37 12.07 22.09
CA GLU A 195 0.20 12.96 21.91
C GLU A 195 0.32 13.88 20.69
N ASN A 196 -0.79 14.00 19.96
CA ASN A 196 -0.90 14.40 18.55
C ASN A 196 -0.73 15.89 18.19
N ASN A 197 -0.13 16.70 19.05
CA ASN A 197 -0.19 18.16 18.96
C ASN A 197 1.18 18.86 18.85
N VAL A 198 2.28 18.12 18.90
CA VAL A 198 3.64 18.68 18.74
C VAL A 198 4.21 18.21 17.41
N ASN A 199 4.33 19.13 16.46
CA ASN A 199 5.15 18.96 15.26
C ASN A 199 6.32 19.96 15.34
N GLN A 200 7.53 19.51 15.01
CA GLN A 200 8.74 20.33 14.97
C GLN A 200 8.65 21.44 13.90
N ASP A 201 7.82 21.26 12.88
CA ASP A 201 7.71 22.13 11.71
C ASP A 201 6.88 23.40 11.95
N GLY A 202 6.29 23.54 13.15
CA GLY A 202 5.43 24.67 13.53
C GLY A 202 3.97 24.55 13.08
N THR A 203 3.56 23.46 12.45
CA THR A 203 2.15 23.16 12.16
C THR A 203 1.39 22.73 13.42
N ASN A 204 0.32 23.46 13.76
CA ASN A 204 -0.52 23.16 14.92
C ASN A 204 -1.59 22.12 14.56
N PHE A 205 -1.41 20.89 15.07
CA PHE A 205 -2.41 19.84 15.00
C PHE A 205 -3.34 19.90 16.22
N VAL A 206 -4.64 19.74 15.97
CA VAL A 206 -5.66 19.81 17.00
C VAL A 206 -5.92 18.43 17.62
N GLY A 207 -5.90 18.35 18.96
CA GLY A 207 -6.13 17.11 19.71
C GLY A 207 -7.61 16.73 19.85
N ALA A 208 -7.87 15.56 20.44
CA ALA A 208 -9.23 15.11 20.71
C ALA A 208 -9.94 16.03 21.71
N GLY A 209 -11.14 16.50 21.35
CA GLY A 209 -11.94 17.39 22.18
C GLY A 209 -11.47 18.85 22.20
N ASP A 210 -10.41 19.20 21.50
CA ASP A 210 -9.94 20.58 21.41
C ASP A 210 -10.89 21.45 20.57
N LEU A 211 -10.80 22.77 20.77
CA LEU A 211 -11.64 23.74 20.10
C LEU A 211 -11.01 24.16 18.76
N TRP A 212 -11.75 23.98 17.66
CA TRP A 212 -11.42 24.58 16.37
C TRP A 212 -11.89 26.04 16.30
N VAL A 213 -13.08 26.29 16.84
CA VAL A 213 -13.64 27.64 16.95
C VAL A 213 -14.27 27.77 18.33
N SER A 214 -13.97 28.89 18.99
CA SER A 214 -14.51 29.22 20.31
C SER A 214 -15.04 30.64 20.33
N GLY A 215 -16.31 30.78 20.66
CA GLY A 215 -17.00 32.06 20.83
C GLY A 215 -18.30 31.86 21.63
N VAL A 216 -18.89 32.97 22.08
CA VAL A 216 -20.14 32.94 22.86
C VAL A 216 -21.27 32.25 22.08
N ASP A 217 -21.36 32.58 20.80
CA ASP A 217 -22.42 32.14 19.90
C ASP A 217 -22.03 30.98 18.99
N HIS A 218 -20.75 30.59 18.96
CA HIS A 218 -20.24 29.60 18.01
C HIS A 218 -19.17 28.73 18.64
N ILE A 219 -19.37 27.41 18.59
CA ILE A 219 -18.39 26.42 19.04
C ILE A 219 -18.30 25.33 17.99
N LEU A 220 -17.08 25.06 17.51
CA LEU A 220 -16.73 23.87 16.75
C LEU A 220 -15.64 23.14 17.52
N ARG A 221 -15.87 21.88 17.87
CA ARG A 221 -14.94 21.05 18.64
C ARG A 221 -14.55 19.80 17.84
N ALA A 222 -13.31 19.39 18.03
CA ALA A 222 -12.82 18.07 17.66
C ALA A 222 -13.55 16.98 18.47
N ALA A 223 -13.64 15.79 17.90
CA ALA A 223 -14.31 14.71 18.60
C ALA A 223 -13.53 14.23 19.82
N LYS A 224 -14.29 13.72 20.78
CA LYS A 224 -13.80 13.11 22.00
C LYS A 224 -14.78 12.04 22.45
N HIS A 225 -14.23 10.91 22.87
CA HIS A 225 -15.04 9.88 23.49
C HIS A 225 -15.45 10.30 24.90
N SER A 226 -16.75 10.36 25.13
CA SER A 226 -17.34 10.59 26.45
C SER A 226 -18.64 9.81 26.59
N THR A 227 -18.85 9.20 27.75
CA THR A 227 -20.13 8.56 28.10
C THR A 227 -21.20 9.59 28.50
N SER A 228 -20.77 10.78 28.91
CA SER A 228 -21.64 11.92 29.21
C SER A 228 -21.78 12.83 28.00
N PRO A 229 -22.95 13.47 27.77
CA PRO A 229 -23.13 14.40 26.67
C PRO A 229 -22.13 15.57 26.74
N GLU A 230 -21.30 15.73 25.71
CA GLU A 230 -20.38 16.84 25.56
C GLU A 230 -20.82 17.76 24.42
N LEU A 231 -20.72 19.08 24.62
CA LEU A 231 -21.05 20.05 23.59
C LEU A 231 -19.99 20.01 22.47
N LEU A 232 -20.42 19.56 21.29
CA LEU A 232 -19.57 19.46 20.11
C LEU A 232 -19.76 20.66 19.16
N PHE A 233 -21.01 21.11 19.00
CA PHE A 233 -21.37 22.16 18.06
C PHE A 233 -22.35 23.15 18.70
N ARG A 234 -22.03 24.44 18.60
CA ARG A 234 -22.94 25.54 18.87
C ARG A 234 -22.96 26.50 17.70
N ARG A 235 -24.15 26.96 17.34
CA ARG A 235 -24.37 28.07 16.42
C ARG A 235 -25.57 28.88 16.83
N HIS A 236 -25.36 30.16 17.11
CA HIS A 236 -26.39 31.18 17.23
C HIS A 236 -26.24 32.19 16.10
N ALA A 237 -27.25 32.29 15.23
CA ALA A 237 -27.23 33.20 14.09
C ALA A 237 -28.59 33.87 13.90
N ILE A 238 -28.61 35.08 13.34
CA ILE A 238 -29.85 35.80 13.00
C ILE A 238 -30.10 35.63 11.51
N SER A 239 -31.26 35.08 11.13
CA SER A 239 -31.65 34.79 9.73
C SER A 239 -32.48 35.92 9.11
N PRO A 240 -32.54 36.04 7.77
CA PRO A 240 -33.41 36.99 7.08
C PRO A 240 -34.87 36.79 7.51
N GLY A 241 -35.48 37.81 8.13
CA GLY A 241 -36.83 37.73 8.72
C GLY A 241 -36.90 37.76 10.26
N PHE A 242 -35.80 38.04 10.97
CA PHE A 242 -35.69 38.11 12.45
C PHE A 242 -35.89 36.77 13.19
N THR A 243 -35.86 35.65 12.48
CA THR A 243 -35.77 34.33 13.13
C THR A 243 -34.31 34.08 13.53
N SER A 244 -34.08 33.63 14.75
CA SER A 244 -32.73 33.26 15.21
C SER A 244 -32.56 31.75 15.17
N ALA A 245 -31.48 31.30 14.52
CA ALA A 245 -31.03 29.93 14.57
C ALA A 245 -30.27 29.71 15.88
N HIS A 246 -30.72 28.79 16.73
CA HIS A 246 -30.10 28.39 17.99
C HIS A 246 -29.88 26.87 18.00
N HIS A 247 -28.71 26.46 17.51
CA HIS A 247 -28.35 25.05 17.40
C HIS A 247 -27.27 24.69 18.42
N ASN A 248 -27.56 23.73 19.29
CA ASN A 248 -26.65 23.16 20.28
C ASN A 248 -26.68 21.63 20.16
N ILE A 249 -25.63 21.04 19.62
CA ILE A 249 -25.53 19.58 19.47
C ILE A 249 -24.51 19.06 20.47
N TYR A 250 -25.02 18.19 21.34
CA TYR A 250 -24.24 17.41 22.28
C TYR A 250 -24.04 16.01 21.72
N VAL A 251 -22.86 15.45 21.91
CA VAL A 251 -22.54 14.08 21.49
C VAL A 251 -22.12 13.22 22.67
N LYS A 252 -22.38 11.93 22.57
CA LYS A 252 -21.84 10.90 23.47
C LYS A 252 -21.38 9.69 22.65
N GLU A 253 -20.47 8.91 23.20
CA GLU A 253 -19.95 7.67 22.61
C GLU A 253 -19.33 7.90 21.22
N MET A 254 -18.83 9.10 20.97
CA MET A 254 -18.20 9.49 19.71
C MET A 254 -16.72 9.12 19.74
N LEU A 255 -16.29 8.22 18.87
CA LEU A 255 -14.88 7.84 18.76
C LEU A 255 -14.13 9.02 18.13
N PRO A 256 -12.97 9.45 18.66
CA PRO A 256 -12.19 10.54 18.09
C PRO A 256 -11.36 10.02 16.91
N ILE A 257 -12.05 9.43 15.96
CA ILE A 257 -11.47 8.98 14.70
C ILE A 257 -11.58 10.09 13.67
N ASP A 258 -12.53 11.02 13.77
CA ASP A 258 -12.92 12.09 12.84
C ASP A 258 -12.15 13.42 12.91
N ASN A 259 -10.90 13.39 13.37
CA ASN A 259 -10.04 14.57 13.28
C ASN A 259 -9.01 14.41 12.14
N ALA A 260 -9.43 14.09 10.90
CA ALA A 260 -8.60 14.41 9.72
C ALA A 260 -9.25 15.50 8.89
N SER A 261 -8.47 16.51 8.51
CA SER A 261 -8.99 17.65 7.76
C SER A 261 -9.29 17.35 6.28
N GLY A 262 -9.09 16.12 5.82
CA GLY A 262 -9.11 15.77 4.40
C GLY A 262 -7.89 16.32 3.65
N SER A 263 -7.90 16.20 2.32
CA SER A 263 -6.85 16.73 1.44
C SER A 263 -6.69 18.24 1.61
N PHE A 264 -5.45 18.71 1.51
CA PHE A 264 -5.09 20.12 1.67
C PHE A 264 -4.67 20.73 0.33
N PHE A 265 -5.18 21.93 0.04
CA PHE A 265 -4.70 22.78 -1.05
C PHE A 265 -4.00 24.01 -0.49
N SER A 266 -2.74 24.22 -0.87
CA SER A 266 -2.00 25.43 -0.50
C SER A 266 -2.76 26.69 -0.96
N GLY A 267 -2.92 27.65 -0.04
CA GLY A 267 -3.68 28.87 -0.26
C GLY A 267 -5.20 28.77 -0.08
N ILE A 268 -5.82 27.59 -0.24
CA ILE A 268 -7.27 27.38 -0.07
C ILE A 268 -7.60 26.69 1.26
N GLY A 269 -6.67 25.91 1.82
CA GLY A 269 -6.86 25.17 3.06
C GLY A 269 -7.50 23.79 2.87
N ASN A 270 -8.09 23.28 3.94
CA ASN A 270 -8.77 21.99 4.03
C ASN A 270 -10.29 22.18 4.23
N ILE A 271 -11.09 21.11 4.31
CA ILE A 271 -12.55 21.26 4.43
C ILE A 271 -12.98 22.02 5.69
N LEU A 272 -12.25 21.86 6.80
CA LEU A 272 -12.48 22.56 8.05
C LEU A 272 -12.29 24.07 7.87
N PHE A 273 -11.20 24.46 7.22
CA PHE A 273 -10.93 25.86 6.91
C PHE A 273 -11.95 26.43 5.93
N VAL A 274 -12.29 25.72 4.85
CA VAL A 274 -13.29 26.16 3.85
C VAL A 274 -14.68 26.27 4.49
N SER A 275 -15.08 25.34 5.36
CA SER A 275 -16.35 25.44 6.07
C SER A 275 -16.36 26.67 6.96
N ILE A 276 -15.32 26.87 7.78
CA ILE A 276 -15.23 28.03 8.68
C ILE A 276 -15.26 29.34 7.90
N LEU A 277 -14.51 29.46 6.80
CA LEU A 277 -14.54 30.64 5.93
C LEU A 277 -15.93 30.90 5.34
N THR A 278 -16.59 29.86 4.84
CA THR A 278 -17.92 29.97 4.23
C THR A 278 -18.95 30.54 5.22
N TYR A 279 -18.81 30.21 6.51
CA TYR A 279 -19.71 30.65 7.57
C TYR A 279 -19.09 31.76 8.45
N ARG A 280 -17.99 32.40 8.01
CA ARG A 280 -17.29 33.47 8.75
C ARG A 280 -18.09 34.78 8.90
N ASN A 281 -19.01 35.06 7.99
CA ASN A 281 -19.85 36.25 8.08
C ASN A 281 -21.03 36.08 9.04
N GLU A 282 -21.28 34.85 9.54
CA GLU A 282 -22.35 34.56 10.50
C GLU A 282 -22.00 34.97 11.94
N PHE A 283 -20.75 35.39 12.16
CA PHE A 283 -20.27 35.90 13.43
C PHE A 283 -20.69 37.37 13.54
N ALA A 284 -21.69 37.65 14.38
CA ALA A 284 -22.26 39.00 14.56
C ALA A 284 -21.27 40.04 15.11
N PHE A 285 -20.06 39.61 15.49
CA PHE A 285 -18.95 40.45 15.94
C PHE A 285 -17.68 40.01 15.23
N PRO A 286 -16.74 40.92 14.92
CA PRO A 286 -15.44 40.53 14.41
C PRO A 286 -14.80 39.63 15.46
N ILE A 287 -14.75 38.31 15.19
CA ILE A 287 -13.74 37.47 15.81
C ILE A 287 -12.43 38.19 15.52
N PRO A 288 -11.58 38.46 16.53
CA PRO A 288 -10.27 39.03 16.28
C PRO A 288 -9.65 38.25 15.13
N SER A 289 -9.37 38.95 14.03
CA SER A 289 -8.93 38.42 12.74
C SER A 289 -7.51 37.85 12.80
N ILE A 290 -7.07 37.32 13.93
CA ILE A 290 -5.65 37.20 14.29
C ILE A 290 -5.19 35.75 14.50
N TYR A 291 -6.08 34.73 14.51
CA TYR A 291 -5.63 33.34 14.72
C TYR A 291 -6.01 32.32 13.64
N MET A 292 -6.78 32.69 12.61
CA MET A 292 -7.25 31.73 11.60
C MET A 292 -6.56 31.82 10.24
N ILE A 293 -5.92 32.95 9.91
CA ILE A 293 -5.28 33.16 8.60
C ILE A 293 -3.83 32.66 8.61
N ASP A 294 -3.14 32.74 9.75
CA ASP A 294 -1.73 32.37 9.87
C ASP A 294 -1.49 30.95 10.40
N ASN A 295 -2.56 30.20 10.73
CA ASN A 295 -2.44 28.83 11.25
C ASN A 295 -3.48 27.91 10.62
N PRO A 296 -3.16 27.22 9.51
CA PRO A 296 -4.04 26.19 8.98
C PRO A 296 -4.29 25.15 10.07
N MET A 297 -5.54 25.04 10.51
CA MET A 297 -5.93 24.07 11.54
C MET A 297 -5.92 22.69 10.91
N PHE A 298 -4.86 21.96 11.17
CA PHE A 298 -4.72 20.59 10.73
C PHE A 298 -5.23 19.63 11.78
N SER A 299 -5.76 18.54 11.28
CA SER A 299 -6.03 17.36 12.06
C SER A 299 -5.55 16.20 11.19
N HIS A 300 -4.75 15.31 11.78
CA HIS A 300 -4.13 14.19 11.07
C HIS A 300 -5.00 12.96 11.22
N LYS A 301 -4.95 12.06 10.23
CA LYS A 301 -5.70 10.82 10.33
C LYS A 301 -5.12 9.96 11.46
N SER A 302 -6.00 9.51 12.35
CA SER A 302 -5.62 8.59 13.41
C SER A 302 -4.97 7.33 12.84
N VAL A 303 -3.80 6.97 13.39
CA VAL A 303 -3.07 5.77 12.99
C VAL A 303 -3.93 4.51 13.14
N VAL A 304 -4.83 4.49 14.13
CA VAL A 304 -5.74 3.34 14.34
C VAL A 304 -6.74 3.13 13.20
N THR A 305 -7.08 4.18 12.46
CA THR A 305 -7.96 4.04 11.28
C THR A 305 -7.18 3.83 10.00
N ALA A 306 -6.07 4.55 9.82
CA ALA A 306 -5.18 4.40 8.67
C ALA A 306 -4.64 2.97 8.54
N LEU A 307 -4.23 2.37 9.67
CA LEU A 307 -3.71 1.00 9.73
C LEU A 307 -4.77 -0.04 10.09
N ALA A 308 -6.05 0.37 10.08
CA ALA A 308 -7.19 -0.49 10.37
C ALA A 308 -7.02 -1.33 11.64
N ILE A 309 -6.47 -0.73 12.71
CA ILE A 309 -6.22 -1.45 13.96
C ILE A 309 -7.54 -1.93 14.55
N ASN A 310 -7.53 -3.14 15.12
CA ASN A 310 -8.67 -3.74 15.80
C ASN A 310 -9.23 -2.78 16.88
N PRO A 311 -10.52 -2.40 16.80
CA PRO A 311 -11.19 -1.54 17.79
C PRO A 311 -11.04 -1.99 19.24
N ASP A 312 -10.92 -3.29 19.52
CA ASP A 312 -10.76 -3.82 20.88
C ASP A 312 -9.40 -3.48 21.50
N LEU A 313 -8.42 -3.11 20.66
CA LEU A 313 -7.06 -2.71 21.07
C LEU A 313 -6.91 -1.19 21.16
N TRP A 314 -7.97 -0.43 20.84
CA TRP A 314 -7.92 1.01 20.97
C TRP A 314 -7.86 1.36 22.45
N SER A 315 -7.20 2.49 22.76
CA SER A 315 -7.10 2.98 24.14
C SER A 315 -8.48 3.00 24.81
N PRO A 316 -8.62 2.65 26.11
CA PRO A 316 -9.89 2.78 26.84
C PRO A 316 -10.40 4.23 26.89
N GLN A 317 -9.49 5.21 26.84
CA GLN A 317 -9.80 6.64 26.70
C GLN A 317 -10.12 7.01 25.23
N HIS A 318 -10.05 6.02 24.34
CA HIS A 318 -10.24 6.08 22.89
C HIS A 318 -9.42 7.18 22.25
N THR A 319 -8.21 7.45 22.73
CA THR A 319 -7.33 8.49 22.17
C THR A 319 -7.03 8.24 20.69
N MET A 320 -6.75 9.30 19.95
CA MET A 320 -6.33 9.27 18.54
C MET A 320 -4.94 8.64 18.31
N THR A 321 -4.33 8.15 19.38
CA THR A 321 -2.95 7.71 19.47
C THR A 321 -2.94 6.31 20.01
N LEU A 322 -2.16 5.47 19.35
CA LEU A 322 -1.89 4.12 19.78
C LEU A 322 -0.41 3.87 19.52
N ASP A 323 0.31 3.52 20.59
CA ASP A 323 1.72 3.22 20.48
C ASP A 323 1.90 1.88 19.76
N LEU A 324 2.27 1.95 18.47
CA LEU A 324 2.46 0.77 17.63
C LEU A 324 3.68 -0.05 18.05
N GLN A 325 4.68 0.60 18.65
CA GLN A 325 5.87 -0.07 19.19
C GLN A 325 5.49 -0.93 20.41
N THR A 326 4.60 -0.45 21.28
CA THR A 326 4.09 -1.23 22.42
C THR A 326 3.17 -2.37 21.97
N LEU A 327 2.45 -2.22 20.86
CA LEU A 327 1.66 -3.31 20.27
C LEU A 327 2.49 -4.41 19.59
N GLY A 328 3.79 -4.20 19.42
CA GLY A 328 4.69 -5.13 18.74
C GLY A 328 4.56 -5.10 17.22
N LEU A 329 4.12 -3.98 16.64
CA LEU A 329 3.93 -3.85 15.20
C LEU A 329 5.15 -3.26 14.48
N MET A 330 6.09 -2.66 15.22
CA MET A 330 7.20 -1.86 14.68
C MET A 330 8.56 -2.56 14.84
N TYR A 331 8.76 -3.63 14.09
CA TYR A 331 10.07 -4.27 13.92
C TYR A 331 10.39 -4.34 12.43
N ARG A 332 11.59 -3.92 12.03
CA ARG A 332 12.02 -3.96 10.63
C ARG A 332 12.69 -5.29 10.28
N ASN A 333 13.31 -5.96 11.25
CA ASN A 333 14.01 -7.23 11.01
C ASN A 333 14.11 -8.12 12.27
N VAL A 334 14.61 -9.35 12.10
CA VAL A 334 14.75 -10.35 13.18
C VAL A 334 15.79 -9.95 14.22
N SER A 335 16.84 -9.22 13.83
CA SER A 335 17.88 -8.78 14.76
C SER A 335 17.35 -7.71 15.73
N GLU A 336 16.51 -6.80 15.21
CA GLU A 336 15.76 -5.83 15.99
C GLU A 336 14.82 -6.50 16.99
N LEU A 337 14.06 -7.51 16.58
CA LEU A 337 13.22 -8.30 17.48
C LEU A 337 14.05 -8.97 18.60
N SER A 338 15.21 -9.53 18.25
CA SER A 338 16.08 -10.23 19.22
C SER A 338 16.70 -9.29 20.25
N LEU A 339 16.89 -8.02 19.89
CA LEU A 339 17.47 -6.98 20.72
C LEU A 339 16.41 -6.08 21.39
N ASP A 340 15.12 -6.32 21.13
CA ASP A 340 14.00 -5.42 21.49
C ASP A 340 14.21 -3.98 21.02
N VAL A 341 14.84 -3.82 19.84
CA VAL A 341 15.03 -2.53 19.18
C VAL A 341 13.86 -2.33 18.23
N LYS A 342 13.01 -1.34 18.54
CA LYS A 342 11.78 -1.07 17.79
C LYS A 342 12.04 0.00 16.74
N SER A 343 11.58 -0.24 15.52
CA SER A 343 11.67 0.73 14.42
C SER A 343 10.76 1.93 14.65
N THR A 344 11.12 3.06 14.05
CA THR A 344 10.39 4.33 14.14
C THR A 344 9.62 4.67 12.86
N ASP A 345 9.72 3.86 11.82
CA ASP A 345 9.23 4.16 10.48
C ASP A 345 8.56 2.96 9.78
N VAL A 346 9.11 1.75 9.94
CA VAL A 346 8.68 0.53 9.24
C VAL A 346 8.38 -0.60 10.23
N GLY A 347 7.27 -1.29 10.00
CA GLY A 347 6.87 -2.44 10.79
C GLY A 347 6.45 -3.62 9.94
N TYR A 348 6.95 -4.81 10.28
CA TYR A 348 6.41 -6.09 9.83
C TYR A 348 5.68 -6.75 11.01
N PRO A 349 4.33 -6.64 11.09
CA PRO A 349 3.55 -7.11 12.23
C PRO A 349 3.77 -8.57 12.61
N ASN A 350 4.04 -9.44 11.63
CA ASN A 350 4.33 -10.85 11.87
C ASN A 350 5.57 -11.09 12.77
N LEU A 351 6.50 -10.14 12.89
CA LEU A 351 7.69 -10.30 13.72
C LEU A 351 7.36 -10.22 15.22
N GLY A 352 6.68 -9.16 15.65
CA GLY A 352 6.27 -9.01 17.05
C GLY A 352 5.00 -9.79 17.40
N ARG A 353 4.20 -10.17 16.38
CA ARG A 353 2.90 -10.83 16.53
C ARG A 353 2.70 -12.01 15.55
N PRO A 354 3.57 -13.04 15.58
CA PRO A 354 3.58 -14.10 14.55
C PRO A 354 2.29 -14.92 14.48
N ASN A 355 1.52 -14.99 15.57
CA ASN A 355 0.34 -15.85 15.65
C ASN A 355 -0.99 -15.09 15.52
N ASP A 356 -0.98 -13.76 15.63
CA ASP A 356 -2.23 -12.98 15.74
C ASP A 356 -2.16 -11.60 15.09
N HIS A 357 -1.12 -11.27 14.32
CA HIS A 357 -1.01 -9.95 13.71
C HIS A 357 -2.23 -9.57 12.84
N PHE A 358 -2.83 -10.51 12.10
CA PHE A 358 -4.07 -10.26 11.35
C PHE A 358 -5.33 -10.02 12.20
N SER A 359 -5.27 -10.37 13.49
CA SER A 359 -6.27 -9.99 14.49
C SER A 359 -6.03 -8.57 15.05
N VAL A 360 -4.88 -7.95 14.74
CA VAL A 360 -4.51 -6.60 15.15
C VAL A 360 -4.62 -5.60 14.00
N THR A 361 -4.06 -5.94 12.84
CA THR A 361 -4.11 -5.14 11.60
C THR A 361 -4.18 -6.09 10.42
N PRO A 362 -4.96 -5.80 9.35
CA PRO A 362 -5.05 -6.69 8.21
C PRO A 362 -3.84 -6.57 7.25
N PHE A 363 -2.87 -5.70 7.54
CA PHE A 363 -1.72 -5.40 6.68
C PHE A 363 -0.49 -6.24 7.05
N GLU A 364 0.25 -6.68 6.03
CA GLU A 364 1.48 -7.47 6.18
C GLU A 364 2.71 -6.62 6.44
N ALA A 365 2.67 -5.35 6.04
CA ALA A 365 3.69 -4.35 6.35
C ALA A 365 3.03 -2.99 6.56
N ILE A 366 3.61 -2.20 7.48
CA ILE A 366 3.13 -0.87 7.81
C ILE A 366 4.29 0.13 7.76
N TYR A 367 3.99 1.33 7.29
CA TYR A 367 4.84 2.51 7.42
C TYR A 367 4.11 3.56 8.25
N VAL A 368 4.81 4.21 9.17
CA VAL A 368 4.33 5.36 9.93
C VAL A 368 5.52 6.13 10.49
N ASP A 369 5.48 7.46 10.45
CA ASP A 369 6.61 8.28 10.89
C ASP A 369 6.52 8.70 12.37
N ASP A 370 7.57 9.35 12.87
CA ASP A 370 7.61 9.97 14.19
C ASP A 370 6.92 11.36 14.21
N GLN A 371 6.77 11.98 13.04
CA GLN A 371 6.01 13.21 12.82
C GLN A 371 4.71 12.94 12.04
N PRO A 372 3.58 13.59 12.42
CA PRO A 372 2.39 13.54 11.60
C PRO A 372 2.57 14.41 10.36
N ASP A 373 2.25 13.85 9.20
CA ASP A 373 2.17 14.55 7.92
C ASP A 373 0.70 14.88 7.57
N GLN A 374 0.52 15.86 6.69
CA GLN A 374 -0.77 16.22 6.15
C GLN A 374 -1.29 15.10 5.26
N HIS A 375 -2.55 14.69 5.52
CA HIS A 375 -3.20 13.53 4.92
C HIS A 375 -3.06 13.38 3.39
N ILE A 376 -3.01 14.49 2.62
CA ILE A 376 -2.60 14.53 1.20
C ILE A 376 -2.11 15.95 0.88
N ARG A 377 -0.84 16.09 0.46
CA ARG A 377 -0.30 17.33 -0.12
C ARG A 377 -0.26 17.22 -1.64
N LEU A 378 -1.03 18.06 -2.33
CA LEU A 378 -1.04 18.09 -3.79
C LEU A 378 0.00 19.06 -4.39
N ASP A 379 0.73 19.78 -3.53
CA ASP A 379 1.57 20.93 -3.90
C ASP A 379 3.07 20.72 -3.67
N LYS A 380 3.48 19.60 -3.07
CA LYS A 380 4.89 19.30 -2.76
C LYS A 380 5.30 17.89 -3.14
N SER A 381 6.55 17.77 -3.54
CA SER A 381 7.25 16.53 -3.91
C SER A 381 8.33 16.12 -2.91
N ASP A 382 8.40 16.77 -1.74
CA ASP A 382 9.37 16.43 -0.71
C ASP A 382 8.94 15.11 -0.06
N TYR A 383 9.26 13.99 -0.71
CA TYR A 383 8.99 12.68 -0.17
C TYR A 383 10.00 12.35 0.93
N ILE A 384 9.49 11.83 2.04
CA ILE A 384 10.30 11.28 3.12
C ILE A 384 11.12 10.12 2.54
N THR A 385 12.44 10.14 2.74
CA THR A 385 13.36 9.19 2.08
C THR A 385 13.01 7.75 2.45
N GLU A 386 12.71 7.54 3.73
CA GLU A 386 12.32 6.27 4.33
C GLU A 386 11.02 5.73 3.71
N LEU A 387 10.04 6.59 3.44
CA LEU A 387 8.81 6.22 2.75
C LEU A 387 9.07 5.77 1.31
N VAL A 388 9.93 6.48 0.59
CA VAL A 388 10.31 6.12 -0.79
C VAL A 388 11.05 4.80 -0.80
N GLU A 389 11.97 4.58 0.14
CA GLU A 389 12.69 3.31 0.30
C GLU A 389 11.73 2.16 0.62
N PHE A 390 10.76 2.37 1.51
CA PHE A 390 9.72 1.39 1.82
C PHE A 390 8.91 1.02 0.57
N ILE A 391 8.41 2.01 -0.18
CA ILE A 391 7.63 1.77 -1.41
C ILE A 391 8.48 1.05 -2.45
N ASN A 392 9.71 1.49 -2.69
CA ASN A 392 10.61 0.86 -3.65
C ASN A 392 10.92 -0.60 -3.27
N GLY A 393 11.09 -0.88 -1.97
CA GLY A 393 11.29 -2.23 -1.44
C GLY A 393 10.09 -3.16 -1.68
N GLU A 394 8.86 -2.64 -1.66
CA GLU A 394 7.65 -3.45 -1.93
C GLU A 394 7.34 -3.58 -3.44
N VAL A 395 7.62 -2.53 -4.23
CA VAL A 395 7.34 -2.51 -5.67
C VAL A 395 8.39 -3.29 -6.45
N GLU A 396 9.64 -2.84 -6.54
CA GLU A 396 10.67 -3.50 -7.35
C GLU A 396 11.97 -3.62 -6.55
N PRO A 397 12.04 -4.62 -5.66
CA PRO A 397 13.20 -4.75 -4.80
C PRO A 397 14.43 -5.20 -5.59
N SER A 398 15.60 -4.81 -5.08
CA SER A 398 16.87 -5.36 -5.58
C SER A 398 16.95 -6.87 -5.32
N TRP A 399 16.41 -7.30 -4.18
CA TRP A 399 16.30 -8.70 -3.76
C TRP A 399 14.83 -9.03 -3.56
N LEU A 400 14.28 -9.87 -4.44
CA LEU A 400 12.89 -10.32 -4.34
C LEU A 400 12.84 -11.68 -3.64
N TYR A 401 12.26 -11.70 -2.45
CA TYR A 401 12.03 -12.91 -1.70
C TYR A 401 10.59 -13.40 -1.91
N LEU A 402 10.45 -14.63 -2.38
CA LEU A 402 9.16 -15.25 -2.65
C LEU A 402 8.94 -16.39 -1.65
N GLN A 403 8.01 -16.18 -0.73
CA GLN A 403 7.56 -17.16 0.26
C GLN A 403 6.07 -17.01 0.53
N ASN A 404 5.47 -18.04 1.14
CA ASN A 404 4.06 -18.11 1.50
C ASN A 404 3.12 -17.66 0.36
N SER A 405 3.39 -18.12 -0.85
CA SER A 405 2.67 -17.71 -2.05
C SER A 405 2.40 -18.90 -2.95
N ARG A 406 1.18 -18.97 -3.49
CA ARG A 406 0.70 -20.09 -4.31
C ARG A 406 0.17 -19.59 -5.65
N VAL A 407 1.02 -19.66 -6.67
CA VAL A 407 0.72 -19.21 -8.04
C VAL A 407 -0.18 -20.23 -8.73
N GLY A 408 -1.31 -19.79 -9.27
CA GLY A 408 -2.32 -20.65 -9.90
C GLY A 408 -3.59 -20.82 -9.08
N THR A 409 -3.55 -20.56 -7.76
CA THR A 409 -4.74 -20.61 -6.88
C THR A 409 -5.69 -19.44 -7.08
N GLN A 410 -5.23 -18.37 -7.74
CA GLN A 410 -5.98 -17.15 -8.03
C GLN A 410 -7.11 -17.38 -9.06
N VAL A 411 -7.06 -18.49 -9.79
CA VAL A 411 -8.07 -18.85 -10.81
C VAL A 411 -8.42 -20.32 -10.71
N LEU A 412 -9.69 -20.63 -10.96
CA LEU A 412 -10.14 -22.03 -10.99
C LEU A 412 -9.55 -22.77 -12.22
N PRO A 413 -9.00 -23.98 -12.04
CA PRO A 413 -8.63 -24.84 -13.15
C PRO A 413 -9.82 -25.07 -14.11
N PRO A 414 -9.58 -25.19 -15.43
CA PRO A 414 -8.28 -25.31 -16.10
C PRO A 414 -7.66 -23.97 -16.52
N LYS A 415 -8.16 -22.81 -16.03
CA LYS A 415 -7.60 -21.50 -16.41
C LYS A 415 -6.14 -21.41 -15.96
N GLU A 416 -5.27 -20.96 -16.85
CA GLU A 416 -3.88 -20.67 -16.50
C GLU A 416 -3.77 -19.35 -15.74
N TYR A 417 -2.90 -19.30 -14.74
CA TYR A 417 -2.49 -18.05 -14.08
C TYR A 417 -1.03 -17.75 -14.43
N ARG A 418 -0.79 -16.63 -15.11
CA ARG A 418 0.53 -16.28 -15.64
C ARG A 418 1.15 -15.18 -14.79
N ILE A 419 2.40 -15.31 -14.36
CA ILE A 419 3.09 -14.24 -13.64
C ILE A 419 4.48 -14.00 -14.22
N LYS A 420 4.89 -12.74 -14.27
CA LYS A 420 6.28 -12.33 -14.40
C LYS A 420 6.75 -11.66 -13.11
N ARG A 421 7.86 -12.13 -12.54
CA ARG A 421 8.55 -11.55 -11.38
C ARG A 421 9.96 -11.19 -11.78
N GLN A 422 10.36 -9.99 -11.40
CA GLN A 422 11.67 -9.45 -11.70
C GLN A 422 12.32 -8.87 -10.45
N ALA A 423 13.64 -9.03 -10.35
CA ALA A 423 14.47 -8.35 -9.36
C ALA A 423 15.75 -7.82 -10.03
N LEU A 424 16.29 -6.70 -9.54
CA LEU A 424 17.54 -6.14 -10.08
C LEU A 424 18.72 -7.10 -9.87
N THR A 425 18.83 -7.69 -8.69
CA THR A 425 19.97 -8.52 -8.29
C THR A 425 19.56 -9.98 -8.18
N ALA A 426 18.65 -10.31 -7.26
CA ALA A 426 18.35 -11.70 -6.94
C ALA A 426 16.87 -11.99 -6.72
N ILE A 427 16.43 -13.17 -7.15
CA ILE A 427 15.18 -13.78 -6.68
C ILE A 427 15.54 -14.97 -5.79
N VAL A 428 14.95 -15.03 -4.60
CA VAL A 428 15.11 -16.17 -3.68
C VAL A 428 13.73 -16.73 -3.36
N THR A 429 13.50 -18.01 -3.64
CA THR A 429 12.23 -18.69 -3.35
C THR A 429 12.42 -19.70 -2.20
N GLY A 430 11.45 -19.86 -1.29
CA GLY A 430 11.52 -20.90 -0.27
C GLY A 430 10.51 -20.73 0.87
N TYR A 431 10.66 -21.54 1.92
CA TYR A 431 9.74 -21.53 3.08
C TYR A 431 9.95 -20.33 4.03
N GLN A 432 11.22 -19.96 4.26
CA GLN A 432 11.61 -18.93 5.22
C GLN A 432 12.85 -18.20 4.69
N VAL A 433 12.68 -17.51 3.58
CA VAL A 433 13.75 -16.79 2.87
C VAL A 433 13.76 -15.30 3.18
N THR A 434 12.67 -14.78 3.75
CA THR A 434 12.55 -13.41 4.26
C THR A 434 11.80 -13.38 5.58
N HIS A 435 12.01 -12.30 6.33
CA HIS A 435 11.28 -11.98 7.55
C HIS A 435 10.05 -11.09 7.28
N GLN A 436 9.97 -10.48 6.09
CA GLN A 436 8.95 -9.49 5.71
C GLN A 436 7.56 -10.09 5.42
N THR A 437 7.49 -11.41 5.31
CA THR A 437 6.27 -12.18 5.01
C THR A 437 6.20 -13.33 6.00
N ASP A 438 5.01 -13.86 6.28
CA ASP A 438 4.91 -15.08 7.08
C ASP A 438 5.67 -16.26 6.43
N PRO A 439 6.21 -17.19 7.24
CA PRO A 439 6.79 -18.42 6.71
C PRO A 439 5.75 -19.26 5.97
N GLY A 440 6.14 -19.83 4.84
CA GLY A 440 5.28 -20.67 4.02
C GLY A 440 5.93 -21.02 2.69
N ASN A 441 5.53 -22.13 2.08
CA ASN A 441 6.13 -22.57 0.80
C ASN A 441 5.82 -21.56 -0.32
N TYR A 442 6.78 -21.42 -1.24
CA TYR A 442 6.52 -20.84 -2.55
C TYR A 442 6.14 -21.97 -3.50
N MET A 443 4.91 -21.94 -4.01
CA MET A 443 4.35 -23.03 -4.78
C MET A 443 3.79 -22.53 -6.11
N VAL A 444 4.14 -23.19 -7.20
CA VAL A 444 3.47 -23.03 -8.51
C VAL A 444 2.57 -24.24 -8.73
N GLU A 445 1.27 -24.00 -8.77
CA GLU A 445 0.24 -25.01 -9.00
C GLU A 445 0.28 -25.55 -10.44
N ALA A 446 -0.42 -26.65 -10.71
CA ALA A 446 -0.41 -27.30 -12.02
C ALA A 446 -0.95 -26.42 -13.17
N ASN A 447 -1.74 -25.40 -12.87
CA ASN A 447 -2.22 -24.39 -13.83
C ASN A 447 -1.44 -23.07 -13.74
N GLY A 448 -0.39 -23.01 -12.93
CA GLY A 448 0.46 -21.83 -12.78
C GLY A 448 1.53 -21.77 -13.87
N VAL A 449 1.72 -20.58 -14.42
CA VAL A 449 2.79 -20.25 -15.34
C VAL A 449 3.62 -19.14 -14.71
N ALA A 450 4.87 -19.41 -14.35
CA ALA A 450 5.72 -18.46 -13.63
C ALA A 450 7.00 -18.15 -14.40
N ASN A 451 7.27 -16.87 -14.63
CA ASN A 451 8.53 -16.39 -15.21
C ASN A 451 9.29 -15.58 -14.15
N LEU A 452 10.38 -16.14 -13.65
CA LEU A 452 11.25 -15.57 -12.62
C LEU A 452 12.55 -15.08 -13.26
N GLN A 453 12.79 -13.77 -13.20
CA GLN A 453 13.95 -13.13 -13.83
C GLN A 453 14.74 -12.29 -12.81
N ALA A 454 16.03 -12.56 -12.67
CA ALA A 454 16.91 -11.77 -11.82
C ALA A 454 18.18 -11.37 -12.57
N GLY A 455 18.78 -10.23 -12.25
CA GLY A 455 19.99 -9.79 -12.95
C GLY A 455 21.22 -10.66 -12.70
N GLU A 456 21.36 -11.21 -11.49
CA GLU A 456 22.58 -11.92 -11.08
C GLU A 456 22.31 -13.36 -10.62
N LEU A 457 21.24 -13.60 -9.86
CA LEU A 457 21.00 -14.92 -9.22
C LEU A 457 19.52 -15.23 -9.05
N VAL A 458 19.14 -16.49 -9.32
CA VAL A 458 17.89 -17.06 -8.80
C VAL A 458 18.23 -18.25 -7.90
N GLU A 459 17.87 -18.17 -6.63
CA GLU A 459 18.15 -19.19 -5.62
C GLU A 459 16.86 -19.91 -5.21
N LEU A 460 16.79 -21.21 -5.48
CA LEU A 460 15.64 -22.06 -5.15
C LEU A 460 15.94 -22.82 -3.85
N MET A 461 15.43 -22.31 -2.73
CA MET A 461 15.67 -22.85 -1.39
C MET A 461 14.60 -23.91 -1.02
N PRO A 462 14.83 -24.72 0.04
CA PRO A 462 13.80 -25.62 0.58
C PRO A 462 12.47 -24.90 0.82
N GLY A 463 11.37 -25.54 0.42
CA GLY A 463 10.02 -24.93 0.39
C GLY A 463 9.63 -24.32 -0.96
N THR A 464 10.50 -24.41 -1.97
CA THR A 464 10.15 -24.14 -3.37
C THR A 464 9.53 -25.38 -4.00
N GLU A 465 8.29 -25.27 -4.48
CA GLU A 465 7.55 -26.39 -5.08
C GLU A 465 6.98 -26.02 -6.46
N PHE A 466 7.32 -26.80 -7.49
CA PHE A 466 6.71 -26.72 -8.83
C PHE A 466 5.92 -28.00 -9.08
N LYS A 467 4.60 -27.91 -9.15
CA LYS A 467 3.74 -29.08 -9.33
C LYS A 467 3.74 -29.57 -10.76
N SER A 468 3.59 -30.88 -10.93
CA SER A 468 3.41 -31.47 -12.27
C SER A 468 2.26 -30.78 -13.01
N GLY A 469 2.54 -30.28 -14.21
CA GLY A 469 1.62 -29.46 -15.02
C GLY A 469 1.98 -27.98 -15.07
N SER A 470 2.70 -27.45 -14.08
CA SER A 470 3.13 -26.05 -14.08
C SER A 470 4.14 -25.76 -15.18
N ASP A 471 4.12 -24.53 -15.72
CA ASP A 471 5.13 -24.03 -16.64
C ASP A 471 6.00 -22.98 -15.95
N VAL A 472 7.28 -23.25 -15.73
CA VAL A 472 8.16 -22.39 -14.92
C VAL A 472 9.43 -22.07 -15.68
N TRP A 473 9.65 -20.77 -15.88
CA TRP A 473 10.80 -20.18 -16.55
C TRP A 473 11.66 -19.46 -15.52
N VAL A 474 12.93 -19.81 -15.42
CA VAL A 474 13.88 -19.21 -14.48
C VAL A 474 15.09 -18.70 -15.26
N HIS A 475 15.33 -17.40 -15.21
CA HIS A 475 16.37 -16.74 -16.00
C HIS A 475 17.24 -15.83 -15.14
N ILE A 476 18.54 -15.83 -15.45
CA ILE A 476 19.45 -14.76 -15.06
C ILE A 476 19.47 -13.77 -16.22
N LEU A 477 18.58 -12.79 -16.15
CA LEU A 477 18.37 -11.75 -17.13
C LEU A 477 17.70 -10.56 -16.45
N TYR A 478 18.26 -9.35 -16.62
CA TYR A 478 17.59 -8.11 -16.24
C TYR A 478 17.28 -7.29 -17.49
N GLU A 479 16.01 -7.25 -17.86
CA GLU A 479 15.49 -6.31 -18.85
C GLU A 479 15.13 -5.02 -18.12
N GLY A 480 16.03 -4.04 -18.14
CA GLY A 480 15.68 -2.71 -17.65
C GLY A 480 14.52 -2.12 -18.44
N CYS A 481 13.71 -1.29 -17.80
CA CYS A 481 12.69 -0.51 -18.50
C CYS A 481 13.38 0.32 -19.60
N THR A 482 13.21 -0.09 -20.86
CA THR A 482 13.52 0.77 -21.99
C THR A 482 12.51 1.90 -21.97
N GLY A 483 12.97 3.15 -21.87
CA GLY A 483 12.17 4.34 -21.57
C GLY A 483 10.74 4.27 -22.13
N GLY A 484 9.80 3.96 -21.25
CA GLY A 484 8.39 3.94 -21.60
C GLY A 484 7.97 5.37 -21.90
N LYS A 485 7.40 5.60 -23.09
CA LYS A 485 6.65 6.80 -23.37
C LYS A 485 5.51 6.87 -22.36
N ALA A 486 5.70 7.63 -21.28
CA ALA A 486 4.57 8.22 -20.59
C ALA A 486 3.72 8.90 -21.67
N ALA A 487 2.42 8.60 -21.71
CA ALA A 487 1.53 9.24 -22.66
C ALA A 487 1.64 10.75 -22.46
N GLU A 488 2.31 11.42 -23.39
CA GLU A 488 2.36 12.86 -23.51
C GLU A 488 0.94 13.35 -23.77
N MET A 489 0.23 13.69 -22.70
CA MET A 489 -0.91 14.58 -22.75
C MET A 489 -0.50 15.92 -22.15
N GLY A 490 -0.08 16.83 -23.03
CA GLY A 490 -0.44 18.25 -22.89
C GLY A 490 0.55 19.17 -22.18
N ASP A 491 1.48 19.68 -22.98
CA ASP A 491 1.85 21.09 -23.13
C ASP A 491 2.89 21.75 -22.19
N ASN A 492 4.06 21.93 -22.78
CA ASN A 492 4.93 23.11 -22.76
C ASN A 492 4.98 23.95 -21.48
N GLN A 493 5.91 23.63 -20.58
CA GLN A 493 6.70 24.67 -19.91
C GLN A 493 8.18 24.28 -19.88
N THR A 494 8.98 25.31 -20.10
CA THR A 494 10.41 25.33 -20.39
C THR A 494 11.28 24.66 -19.33
N ASN A 495 12.30 23.95 -19.84
CA ASN A 495 13.45 23.43 -19.13
C ASN A 495 14.03 24.41 -18.09
N GLU A 496 13.94 24.03 -16.81
CA GLU A 496 15.01 24.25 -15.84
C GLU A 496 15.22 22.91 -15.12
N LEU A 497 16.18 22.15 -15.65
CA LEU A 497 16.76 20.98 -14.99
C LEU A 497 17.53 21.49 -13.76
N ASN A 498 16.90 21.42 -12.59
CA ASN A 498 17.66 21.35 -11.35
C ASN A 498 18.29 19.97 -11.27
N GLU A 499 19.60 19.93 -11.55
CA GLU A 499 20.49 18.81 -11.31
C GLU A 499 20.31 18.31 -9.87
N PHE A 500 19.76 17.12 -9.72
CA PHE A 500 19.95 16.34 -8.50
C PHE A 500 21.44 16.03 -8.36
N PRO A 501 22.05 16.17 -7.17
CA PRO A 501 23.47 15.92 -7.01
C PRO A 501 23.74 14.43 -7.31
N GLU A 502 24.57 14.21 -8.33
CA GLU A 502 25.11 12.91 -8.69
C GLU A 502 25.74 12.25 -7.45
N LEU A 503 25.05 11.27 -6.89
CA LEU A 503 25.69 10.31 -6.00
C LEU A 503 26.72 9.58 -6.87
N HIS A 504 28.01 9.80 -6.59
CA HIS A 504 29.16 9.23 -7.31
C HIS A 504 29.00 7.72 -7.58
N ARG A 505 28.39 7.38 -8.72
CA ARG A 505 28.59 6.11 -9.39
C ARG A 505 29.92 6.22 -10.10
N ALA A 506 30.94 5.55 -9.57
CA ALA A 506 32.04 5.13 -10.40
C ALA A 506 31.43 4.32 -11.55
N ALA A 507 31.41 4.89 -12.75
CA ALA A 507 31.01 4.18 -13.94
C ALA A 507 31.84 2.90 -14.02
N PRO A 508 31.23 1.70 -14.16
CA PRO A 508 32.01 0.55 -14.58
C PRO A 508 32.65 0.93 -15.93
N PRO A 509 33.94 0.62 -16.15
CA PRO A 509 34.59 0.97 -17.39
C PRO A 509 33.77 0.41 -18.55
N ALA A 510 33.63 1.23 -19.60
CA ALA A 510 32.97 0.86 -20.84
C ALA A 510 33.40 -0.54 -21.25
N ARG A 511 32.43 -1.42 -21.46
CA ARG A 511 32.66 -2.77 -21.98
C ARG A 511 33.45 -2.65 -23.28
N GLU A 512 34.73 -3.00 -23.22
CA GLU A 512 35.44 -3.46 -24.40
C GLU A 512 34.70 -4.68 -24.92
N ASN A 513 34.41 -4.68 -26.22
CA ASN A 513 33.95 -5.86 -26.94
C ASN A 513 34.98 -6.98 -26.75
N LEU A 514 34.69 -7.92 -25.85
CA LEU A 514 35.32 -9.23 -25.81
C LEU A 514 34.26 -10.23 -26.25
N ASP A 515 34.38 -10.68 -27.49
CA ASP A 515 33.85 -11.98 -27.90
C ASP A 515 34.49 -13.04 -26.98
N GLN A 516 33.85 -13.34 -25.84
CA GLN A 516 34.34 -14.36 -24.92
C GLN A 516 33.82 -15.72 -25.36
N THR A 517 34.75 -16.54 -25.85
CA THR A 517 34.62 -17.98 -26.02
C THR A 517 34.22 -18.64 -24.69
N SER A 518 32.92 -18.82 -24.47
CA SER A 518 32.38 -19.38 -23.22
C SER A 518 32.55 -20.91 -23.19
N VAL A 519 33.31 -21.42 -22.22
CA VAL A 519 33.37 -22.85 -21.89
C VAL A 519 32.37 -23.17 -20.79
N VAL A 520 31.60 -24.24 -20.97
CA VAL A 520 30.61 -24.74 -19.99
C VAL A 520 30.95 -26.18 -19.62
N VAL A 521 31.05 -26.46 -18.31
CA VAL A 521 31.26 -27.80 -17.76
C VAL A 521 29.97 -28.26 -17.08
N TYR A 522 29.33 -29.30 -17.61
CA TYR A 522 28.07 -29.83 -17.09
C TYR A 522 28.33 -31.00 -16.12
N PRO A 523 27.95 -30.89 -14.83
CA PRO A 523 27.93 -32.05 -13.96
C PRO A 523 26.70 -32.90 -14.30
N ASN A 524 26.90 -34.10 -14.86
CA ASN A 524 25.83 -35.10 -14.91
C ASN A 524 26.24 -36.41 -14.23
N PRO A 525 26.20 -36.46 -12.88
CA PRO A 525 26.56 -37.67 -12.13
C PRO A 525 25.58 -38.85 -12.33
N SER A 526 24.45 -38.66 -13.03
CA SER A 526 23.45 -39.72 -13.23
C SER A 526 23.67 -40.59 -14.47
N LYS A 527 24.53 -40.17 -15.42
CA LYS A 527 24.75 -40.87 -16.71
C LYS A 527 26.17 -41.39 -16.96
N GLY A 528 27.05 -41.35 -15.95
CA GLY A 528 28.39 -41.96 -16.01
C GLY A 528 29.45 -41.21 -16.84
N PHE A 529 29.20 -39.95 -17.22
CA PHE A 529 30.18 -39.08 -17.88
C PHE A 529 29.97 -37.60 -17.49
N ILE A 530 31.05 -36.80 -17.54
CA ILE A 530 31.01 -35.32 -17.47
C ILE A 530 31.12 -34.79 -18.90
N ALA A 531 30.38 -33.73 -19.24
CA ALA A 531 30.49 -33.09 -20.55
C ALA A 531 31.14 -31.70 -20.40
N VAL A 532 32.18 -31.46 -21.20
CA VAL A 532 32.80 -30.13 -21.38
C VAL A 532 32.41 -29.65 -22.77
N ALA A 533 31.86 -28.44 -22.88
CA ALA A 533 31.46 -27.85 -24.16
C ALA A 533 31.97 -26.40 -24.28
N CYS A 534 32.16 -25.93 -25.51
CA CYS A 534 32.50 -24.54 -25.82
C CYS A 534 31.54 -23.97 -26.87
N SER A 535 31.58 -22.65 -27.09
CA SER A 535 30.77 -21.95 -28.10
C SER A 535 30.94 -22.55 -29.50
N GLU A 536 29.90 -22.44 -30.35
CA GLU A 536 29.84 -23.09 -31.67
C GLU A 536 31.02 -22.77 -32.61
N ASN A 537 31.72 -21.66 -32.37
CA ASN A 537 32.87 -21.20 -33.14
C ASN A 537 34.24 -21.55 -32.53
N SER A 538 34.29 -22.40 -31.50
CA SER A 538 35.53 -22.77 -30.80
C SER A 538 35.70 -24.28 -30.75
N ALA A 539 36.96 -24.74 -30.76
CA ALA A 539 37.31 -26.14 -30.56
C ALA A 539 38.05 -26.31 -29.24
N LEU A 540 37.67 -27.35 -28.48
CA LEU A 540 38.45 -27.79 -27.33
C LEU A 540 39.78 -28.34 -27.85
N GLN A 541 40.91 -27.97 -27.22
CA GLN A 541 42.23 -28.54 -27.48
C GLN A 541 42.63 -29.54 -26.40
N SER A 542 42.30 -29.26 -25.14
CA SER A 542 42.59 -30.16 -24.02
C SER A 542 41.57 -30.05 -22.88
N VAL A 543 41.46 -31.12 -22.10
CA VAL A 543 40.71 -31.15 -20.84
C VAL A 543 41.56 -31.87 -19.81
N ASP A 544 41.97 -31.16 -18.76
CA ASP A 544 42.70 -31.71 -17.62
C ASP A 544 41.85 -31.55 -16.35
N ILE A 545 41.72 -32.59 -15.53
CA ILE A 545 40.97 -32.55 -14.27
C ILE A 545 41.94 -32.82 -13.13
N TYR A 546 41.90 -31.97 -12.11
CA TYR A 546 42.72 -32.05 -10.91
C TYR A 546 41.84 -32.17 -9.66
N THR A 547 42.35 -32.83 -8.62
CA THR A 547 41.80 -32.69 -7.27
C THR A 547 42.15 -31.31 -6.70
N ILE A 548 41.46 -30.88 -5.63
CA ILE A 548 41.81 -29.64 -4.91
C ILE A 548 43.24 -29.62 -4.35
N SER A 549 43.86 -30.79 -4.17
CA SER A 549 45.27 -30.91 -3.75
C SER A 549 46.26 -30.78 -4.91
N GLY A 550 45.78 -30.54 -6.14
CA GLY A 550 46.60 -30.38 -7.34
C GLY A 550 46.98 -31.68 -8.03
N ASN A 551 46.44 -32.83 -7.64
CA ASN A 551 46.73 -34.11 -8.29
C ASN A 551 45.90 -34.26 -9.57
N LEU A 552 46.55 -34.53 -10.70
CA LEU A 552 45.89 -34.80 -11.98
C LEU A 552 45.15 -36.15 -11.93
N VAL A 553 43.85 -36.15 -12.21
CA VAL A 553 42.97 -37.33 -12.23
C VAL A 553 42.49 -37.70 -13.63
N TYR A 554 42.48 -36.76 -14.57
CA TYR A 554 42.14 -37.01 -15.97
C TYR A 554 42.87 -36.03 -16.89
N THR A 555 43.29 -36.48 -18.07
CA THR A 555 43.85 -35.61 -19.12
C THR A 555 43.44 -36.15 -20.49
N CYS A 556 43.01 -35.25 -21.36
CA CYS A 556 42.83 -35.49 -22.79
C CYS A 556 43.37 -34.30 -23.57
N ARG A 557 44.11 -34.58 -24.64
CA ARG A 557 44.76 -33.56 -25.50
C ARG A 557 44.41 -33.83 -26.95
N ASP A 558 44.71 -32.87 -27.80
CA ASP A 558 44.46 -32.90 -29.25
C ASP A 558 42.99 -33.08 -29.61
N LEU A 559 42.10 -32.54 -28.77
CA LEU A 559 40.69 -32.44 -29.07
C LEU A 559 40.48 -31.52 -30.28
N LYS A 560 39.44 -31.81 -31.07
CA LYS A 560 39.01 -31.00 -32.24
C LYS A 560 37.49 -30.93 -32.33
N GLU A 561 36.84 -31.17 -31.20
CA GLU A 561 35.38 -31.16 -31.05
C GLU A 561 34.96 -30.00 -30.16
N ASN A 562 33.77 -29.48 -30.39
CA ASN A 562 33.18 -28.43 -29.57
C ASN A 562 32.62 -28.96 -28.24
N GLN A 563 32.48 -30.28 -28.11
CA GLN A 563 32.02 -30.97 -26.91
C GLN A 563 32.83 -32.26 -26.69
N HIS A 564 33.39 -32.42 -25.50
CA HIS A 564 34.09 -33.63 -25.08
C HIS A 564 33.40 -34.30 -23.89
N LYS A 565 33.26 -35.63 -23.94
CA LYS A 565 32.69 -36.43 -22.85
C LYS A 565 33.80 -37.15 -22.10
N VAL A 566 33.98 -36.77 -20.84
CA VAL A 566 34.91 -37.42 -19.91
C VAL A 566 34.21 -38.62 -19.26
N PRO A 567 34.66 -39.87 -19.48
CA PRO A 567 34.09 -41.04 -18.83
C PRO A 567 34.32 -40.97 -17.31
N ILE A 568 33.30 -41.13 -16.47
CA ILE A 568 33.45 -40.99 -15.01
C ILE A 568 33.95 -42.30 -14.37
N GLN A 569 35.05 -42.20 -13.63
CA GLN A 569 35.27 -42.87 -12.33
C GLN A 569 35.88 -41.86 -11.33
N LEU A 570 35.30 -40.67 -11.19
CA LEU A 570 35.72 -39.71 -10.17
C LEU A 570 35.01 -40.03 -8.85
N GLU A 571 35.78 -40.08 -7.75
CA GLU A 571 35.22 -40.20 -6.40
C GLU A 571 34.46 -38.92 -6.00
N LYS A 572 33.60 -39.02 -4.99
CA LYS A 572 32.88 -37.86 -4.44
C LYS A 572 33.88 -36.82 -3.94
N GLY A 573 33.75 -35.58 -4.41
CA GLY A 573 34.75 -34.54 -4.11
C GLY A 573 34.65 -33.31 -5.00
N THR A 574 35.52 -32.34 -4.74
CA THR A 574 35.69 -31.13 -5.56
C THR A 574 36.91 -31.28 -6.46
N TYR A 575 36.76 -30.87 -7.71
CA TYR A 575 37.78 -30.93 -8.76
C TYR A 575 37.93 -29.59 -9.48
N VAL A 576 39.11 -29.36 -10.03
CA VAL A 576 39.41 -28.23 -10.94
C VAL A 576 39.57 -28.79 -12.34
N VAL A 577 38.80 -28.28 -13.29
CA VAL A 577 38.82 -28.66 -14.70
C VAL A 577 39.49 -27.53 -15.48
N ASN A 578 40.66 -27.79 -16.05
CA ASN A 578 41.36 -26.90 -16.96
C ASN A 578 41.00 -27.30 -18.39
N VAL A 579 40.52 -26.35 -19.18
CA VAL A 579 40.09 -26.56 -20.56
C VAL A 579 40.95 -25.71 -21.46
N GLY A 580 41.77 -26.35 -22.30
CA GLY A 580 42.54 -25.66 -23.32
C GLY A 580 41.67 -25.35 -24.54
N LEU A 581 41.68 -24.11 -24.98
CA LEU A 581 41.11 -23.60 -26.23
C LEU A 581 42.24 -23.04 -27.11
N GLU A 582 41.94 -22.69 -28.37
CA GLU A 582 42.87 -21.96 -29.23
C GLU A 582 43.34 -20.61 -28.64
N GLU A 583 42.46 -19.95 -27.89
CA GLU A 583 42.70 -18.60 -27.34
C GLU A 583 43.33 -18.60 -25.94
N GLY A 584 43.41 -19.76 -25.27
CA GLY A 584 43.96 -19.85 -23.91
C GLY A 584 43.39 -21.02 -23.11
N ILE A 585 43.67 -21.01 -21.80
CA ILE A 585 43.17 -22.02 -20.85
C ILE A 585 42.07 -21.41 -20.00
N SER A 586 40.92 -22.07 -19.91
CA SER A 586 39.84 -21.74 -18.98
C SER A 586 39.85 -22.68 -17.77
N HIS A 587 39.45 -22.17 -16.60
CA HIS A 587 39.42 -22.92 -15.34
C HIS A 587 38.00 -23.01 -14.79
N HIS A 588 37.54 -24.22 -14.48
CA HIS A 588 36.19 -24.47 -13.97
C HIS A 588 36.24 -25.35 -12.71
N LYS A 589 35.32 -25.11 -11.77
CA LYS A 589 35.13 -25.94 -10.59
C LYS A 589 34.06 -27.00 -10.86
N LEU A 590 34.36 -28.26 -10.56
CA LEU A 590 33.44 -29.39 -10.66
C LEU A 590 33.21 -29.99 -9.27
N ILE A 591 31.96 -30.24 -8.89
CA ILE A 591 31.60 -30.92 -7.64
C ILE A 591 30.89 -32.23 -7.99
N VAL A 592 31.41 -33.35 -7.49
CA VAL A 592 30.83 -34.69 -7.64
C VAL A 592 30.25 -35.11 -6.28
N LEU A 593 28.93 -35.34 -6.24
CA LEU A 593 28.15 -35.60 -5.01
C LEU A 593 28.01 -37.08 -4.62
#